data_AF-A0A820MGU5-F1
#
_entry.id   AF-A0A820MGU5-F1
#
_cell.length_a   1.000
_cell.length_b   1.000
_cell.length_c   1.000
_cell.angle_alpha   90.00
_cell.angle_beta   90.00
_cell.angle_gamma   90.00
#
_symmetry.space_group_name_H-M   'P 1'
#
loop_
_entity.id
_entity.type
_entity.pdbx_description
1 polymer ?
#
loop_
_entity_poly.entity_id
_entity_poly.type
_entity_poly.pdbx_seq_one_letter_code
_entity_poly.pdbx_strand_id
1 'polypeptide(L)'
;AGTKWKNRRRILTPAFHDKDLLTNSVDIFNEQATILIHRLASMKLDKEVNLYSYIASCALDIICEAAMGLNIGAQHQRNSEYVDAVLKLTDLILKRQRMPWMWPNFLFNLLPEGREHNRYLNIVHQFTKKVIDDRAKDF
;
A
#
# COMPACT_ATOMS: atom_id res chain seq x y z
N ALA A 1 12.03 9.95 -20.28
CA ALA A 1 10.80 9.84 -19.47
C ALA A 1 9.53 9.54 -20.30
N GLY A 2 9.35 10.10 -21.50
CA GLY A 2 8.10 9.96 -22.26
C GLY A 2 7.76 8.57 -22.82
N THR A 3 8.66 7.96 -23.60
CA THR A 3 8.41 6.64 -24.25
C THR A 3 8.21 5.52 -23.25
N LYS A 4 9.05 5.46 -22.21
CA LYS A 4 8.94 4.49 -21.10
C LYS A 4 7.58 4.56 -20.39
N TRP A 5 7.12 5.77 -20.06
CA TRP A 5 5.81 5.98 -19.44
C TRP A 5 4.68 5.57 -20.37
N LYS A 6 4.72 6.01 -21.64
CA LYS A 6 3.68 5.69 -22.64
C LYS A 6 3.52 4.18 -22.82
N ASN A 7 4.63 3.45 -22.92
CA ASN A 7 4.60 2.00 -23.08
C ASN A 7 3.99 1.29 -21.85
N ARG A 8 4.39 1.67 -20.64
CA ARG A 8 3.85 1.08 -19.40
C ARG A 8 2.38 1.41 -19.21
N ARG A 9 1.97 2.65 -19.49
CA ARG A 9 0.57 3.07 -19.39
C ARG A 9 -0.31 2.25 -20.33
N ARG A 10 0.13 2.04 -21.58
CA ARG A 10 -0.60 1.22 -22.56
C ARG A 10 -0.84 -0.21 -22.07
N ILE A 11 0.14 -0.82 -21.39
CA ILE A 11 0.02 -2.18 -20.84
C ILE A 11 -0.93 -2.22 -19.63
N LEU A 12 -0.91 -1.19 -18.77
CA LEU A 12 -1.69 -1.18 -17.52
C LEU A 12 -3.14 -0.71 -17.70
N THR A 13 -3.45 0.14 -18.67
CA THR A 13 -4.79 0.73 -18.83
C THR A 13 -5.93 -0.28 -18.94
N PRO A 14 -5.81 -1.42 -19.67
CA PRO A 14 -6.90 -2.40 -19.76
C PRO A 14 -7.38 -2.88 -18.38
N ALA A 15 -6.45 -3.12 -17.45
CA ALA A 15 -6.76 -3.55 -16.09
C ALA A 15 -7.57 -2.53 -15.24
N PHE A 16 -7.80 -1.32 -15.74
CA PHE A 16 -8.63 -0.30 -15.09
C PHE A 16 -9.75 0.22 -16.00
N HIS A 17 -9.97 -0.42 -17.16
CA HIS A 17 -11.05 -0.08 -18.08
C HIS A 17 -12.02 -1.25 -18.28
N ASP A 18 -11.51 -2.48 -18.12
CA ASP A 18 -12.30 -3.70 -18.26
C ASP A 18 -13.36 -3.75 -17.16
N LYS A 19 -14.63 -3.65 -17.59
CA LYS A 19 -15.79 -3.64 -16.71
C LYS A 19 -15.83 -4.86 -15.80
N ASP A 20 -15.46 -6.03 -16.32
CA ASP A 20 -15.52 -7.28 -15.57
C ASP A 20 -14.51 -7.28 -14.41
N LEU A 21 -13.28 -6.78 -14.62
CA LEU A 21 -12.27 -6.69 -13.57
C LEU A 21 -12.63 -5.66 -12.49
N LEU A 22 -13.17 -4.51 -12.90
CA LEU A 22 -13.64 -3.49 -11.97
C LEU A 22 -14.88 -3.93 -11.20
N THR A 23 -15.80 -4.65 -11.84
CA THR A 23 -17.01 -5.17 -11.19
C THR A 23 -16.63 -6.21 -10.14
N ASN A 24 -15.70 -7.13 -10.46
CA ASN A 24 -15.18 -8.10 -9.49
C ASN A 24 -14.44 -7.43 -8.31
N SER A 25 -13.88 -6.24 -8.51
CA SER A 25 -13.24 -5.47 -7.44
C SER A 25 -14.24 -4.88 -6.45
N VAL A 26 -15.50 -4.66 -6.86
CA VAL A 26 -16.54 -4.11 -5.96
C VAL A 26 -16.87 -5.08 -4.83
N ASP A 27 -16.88 -6.38 -5.10
CA ASP A 27 -17.12 -7.40 -4.08
C ASP A 27 -16.02 -7.38 -3.01
N ILE A 28 -14.75 -7.27 -3.45
CA ILE A 28 -13.59 -7.09 -2.56
C ILE A 28 -13.73 -5.81 -1.73
N PHE A 29 -14.17 -4.71 -2.33
CA PHE A 29 -14.36 -3.45 -1.60
C PHE A 29 -15.43 -3.58 -0.52
N ASN A 30 -16.54 -4.25 -0.84
CA ASN A 30 -17.64 -4.47 0.11
C ASN A 30 -17.22 -5.38 1.26
N GLU A 31 -16.47 -6.45 0.99
CA GLU A 31 -15.94 -7.35 2.01
C GLU A 31 -15.01 -6.60 2.97
N GLN A 32 -14.01 -5.89 2.43
CA GLN A 32 -13.05 -5.13 3.24
C GLN A 32 -13.68 -3.96 3.99
N ALA A 33 -14.71 -3.31 3.42
CA ALA A 33 -15.50 -2.27 4.10
C ALA A 33 -16.35 -2.85 5.24
N THR A 34 -16.93 -4.02 5.06
CA THR A 34 -17.69 -4.72 6.11
C THR A 34 -16.79 -5.03 7.31
N ILE A 35 -15.58 -5.53 7.05
CA ILE A 35 -14.56 -5.74 8.08
C ILE A 35 -14.25 -4.43 8.83
N LEU A 36 -14.03 -3.33 8.09
CA LEU A 36 -13.75 -2.01 8.69
C LEU A 36 -14.90 -1.57 9.61
N ILE A 37 -16.15 -1.69 9.16
CA ILE A 37 -17.34 -1.30 9.93
C ILE A 37 -17.43 -2.13 11.21
N HIS A 38 -17.23 -3.45 11.15
CA HIS A 38 -17.24 -4.30 12.35
C HIS A 38 -16.14 -3.92 13.35
N ARG A 39 -14.95 -3.57 12.87
CA ARG A 39 -13.88 -3.08 13.74
C ARG A 39 -14.23 -1.75 14.39
N LEU A 40 -14.81 -0.81 13.63
CA LEU A 40 -15.23 0.48 14.17
C LEU A 40 -16.38 0.34 15.17
N ALA A 41 -17.36 -0.53 14.89
CA ALA A 41 -18.49 -0.79 15.78
C ALA A 41 -18.10 -1.45 17.11
N SER A 42 -16.99 -2.20 17.14
CA SER A 42 -16.46 -2.83 18.36
C SER A 42 -15.57 -1.91 19.20
N MET A 43 -15.29 -0.69 18.74
CA MET A 43 -14.50 0.27 19.52
C MET A 43 -15.32 0.90 20.64
N LYS A 44 -14.72 0.97 21.82
CA LYS A 44 -15.25 1.80 22.91
C LYS A 44 -14.96 3.26 22.59
N LEU A 45 -16.02 4.06 22.45
CA LEU A 45 -15.97 5.49 22.13
C LEU A 45 -15.65 6.35 23.36
N ASP A 46 -14.74 5.88 24.21
CA ASP A 46 -14.41 6.58 25.46
C ASP A 46 -13.45 7.76 25.21
N LYS A 47 -12.84 7.85 24.01
CA LYS A 47 -11.91 8.90 23.57
C LYS A 47 -11.98 9.13 22.06
N GLU A 48 -11.44 10.25 21.60
CA GLU A 48 -11.21 10.52 20.17
C GLU A 48 -10.37 9.39 19.53
N VAL A 49 -10.83 8.90 18.39
CA VAL A 49 -10.19 7.81 17.65
C VAL A 49 -9.58 8.35 16.35
N ASN A 50 -8.30 8.09 16.14
CA ASN A 50 -7.66 8.35 14.85
C ASN A 50 -8.09 7.29 13.82
N LEU A 51 -9.00 7.67 12.91
CA LEU A 51 -9.51 6.79 11.85
C LEU A 51 -8.50 6.53 10.73
N TYR A 52 -7.46 7.36 10.59
CA TYR A 52 -6.49 7.26 9.49
C TYR A 52 -5.89 5.86 9.39
N SER A 53 -5.42 5.29 10.51
CA SER A 53 -4.79 3.97 10.50
C SER A 53 -5.76 2.85 10.11
N TYR A 54 -7.05 2.98 10.43
CA TYR A 54 -8.06 1.98 10.08
C TYR A 54 -8.40 2.04 8.59
N ILE A 55 -8.62 3.26 8.08
CA ILE A 55 -8.87 3.49 6.65
C ILE A 55 -7.67 3.08 5.81
N ALA A 56 -6.45 3.43 6.23
CA ALA A 56 -5.23 3.07 5.52
C ALA A 56 -5.02 1.55 5.47
N SER A 57 -5.33 0.83 6.56
CA SER A 57 -5.26 -0.65 6.58
C SER A 57 -6.31 -1.28 5.65
N CYS A 58 -7.54 -0.77 5.66
CA CYS A 58 -8.62 -1.21 4.77
C CYS A 58 -8.25 -0.98 3.29
N ALA A 59 -7.76 0.22 2.95
CA ALA A 59 -7.32 0.54 1.60
C ALA A 59 -6.15 -0.37 1.14
N LEU A 60 -5.26 -0.73 2.05
CA LEU A 60 -4.15 -1.62 1.76
C LEU A 60 -4.61 -3.05 1.47
N ASP A 61 -5.55 -3.59 2.26
CA ASP A 61 -6.16 -4.89 1.98
C ASP A 61 -6.88 -4.89 0.62
N ILE A 62 -7.69 -3.86 0.37
CA ILE A 62 -8.39 -3.69 -0.91
C ILE A 62 -7.43 -3.76 -2.10
N ILE A 63 -6.35 -2.98 -2.10
CA ILE A 63 -5.44 -2.95 -3.25
C ILE A 63 -4.62 -4.23 -3.38
N CYS A 64 -4.24 -4.86 -2.25
CA CYS A 64 -3.51 -6.13 -2.28
C CYS A 64 -4.39 -7.26 -2.82
N GLU A 65 -5.66 -7.28 -2.46
CA GLU A 65 -6.59 -8.30 -2.92
C GLU A 65 -7.04 -8.05 -4.36
N ALA A 66 -7.51 -6.84 -4.68
CA ALA A 66 -8.02 -6.52 -6.01
C ALA A 66 -6.94 -6.49 -7.09
N ALA A 67 -5.74 -5.96 -6.80
CA ALA A 67 -4.68 -5.84 -7.80
C ALA A 67 -3.65 -6.96 -7.74
N MET A 68 -3.31 -7.46 -6.55
CA MET A 68 -2.29 -8.50 -6.37
C MET A 68 -2.88 -9.88 -6.09
N GLY A 69 -4.20 -10.03 -5.95
CA GLY A 69 -4.87 -11.30 -5.67
C GLY A 69 -4.41 -11.94 -4.37
N LEU A 70 -3.98 -11.12 -3.40
CA LEU A 70 -3.45 -11.58 -2.13
C LEU A 70 -4.17 -10.90 -0.98
N ASN A 71 -4.75 -11.73 -0.10
CA ASN A 71 -5.27 -11.26 1.17
C ASN A 71 -4.13 -11.22 2.19
N ILE A 72 -3.71 -10.01 2.57
CA ILE A 72 -2.63 -9.80 3.55
C ILE A 72 -3.15 -9.60 4.98
N GLY A 73 -4.46 -9.44 5.16
CA GLY A 73 -5.10 -9.25 6.45
C GLY A 73 -4.59 -8.05 7.26
N ALA A 74 -4.26 -6.92 6.62
CA ALA A 74 -3.77 -5.71 7.26
C ALA A 74 -4.76 -5.16 8.31
N GLN A 75 -6.07 -5.35 8.09
CA GLN A 75 -7.11 -5.02 9.05
C GLN A 75 -7.17 -5.95 10.26
N HIS A 76 -6.52 -7.11 10.28
CA HIS A 76 -6.57 -8.03 11.43
C HIS A 76 -5.20 -8.15 12.09
N GLN A 77 -4.15 -8.20 11.29
CA GLN A 77 -2.77 -8.31 11.72
C GLN A 77 -2.07 -6.96 11.54
N ARG A 78 -2.23 -6.10 12.56
CA ARG A 78 -1.54 -4.81 12.64
C ARG A 78 0.00 -4.93 12.75
N ASN A 79 0.54 -6.15 12.83
CA ASN A 79 1.96 -6.48 13.02
C ASN A 79 2.61 -7.10 11.78
N SER A 80 2.00 -6.97 10.60
CA SER A 80 2.67 -7.33 9.36
C SER A 80 3.80 -6.34 9.09
N GLU A 81 5.05 -6.82 9.07
CA GLU A 81 6.24 -6.00 8.79
C GLU A 81 6.09 -5.21 7.48
N TYR A 82 5.38 -5.79 6.51
CA TYR A 82 5.04 -5.14 5.24
C TYR A 82 4.07 -3.95 5.42
N VAL A 83 2.99 -4.13 6.19
CA VAL A 83 1.99 -3.06 6.42
C VAL A 83 2.64 -1.87 7.11
N ASP A 84 3.43 -2.13 8.15
CA ASP A 84 4.17 -1.09 8.87
C ASP A 84 5.19 -0.40 7.95
N ALA A 85 5.90 -1.15 7.12
CA ALA A 85 6.85 -0.60 6.17
C ALA A 85 6.15 0.32 5.15
N VAL A 86 4.98 -0.06 4.62
CA VAL A 86 4.22 0.77 3.67
C VAL A 86 3.75 2.07 4.30
N LEU A 87 3.19 2.02 5.51
CA LEU A 87 2.72 3.22 6.22
C LEU A 87 3.87 4.17 6.55
N LYS A 88 4.98 3.64 7.10
CA LYS A 88 6.17 4.44 7.42
C LYS A 88 6.85 5.02 6.18
N LEU A 89 6.93 4.24 5.11
CA LEU A 89 7.47 4.70 3.84
C LEU A 89 6.62 5.84 3.25
N THR A 90 5.30 5.72 3.33
CA THR A 90 4.35 6.76 2.88
C THR A 90 4.54 8.06 3.66
N ASP A 91 4.63 7.98 4.99
CA ASP A 91 4.91 9.14 5.84
C ASP A 91 6.24 9.82 5.47
N LEU A 92 7.30 9.04 5.26
CA LEU A 92 8.62 9.55 4.86
C LEU A 92 8.60 10.20 3.47
N ILE A 93 7.86 9.64 2.52
CA ILE A 93 7.68 10.22 1.18
C ILE A 93 6.96 11.57 1.28
N LEU A 94 5.84 11.63 2.00
CA LEU A 94 5.09 12.87 2.21
C LEU A 94 5.89 13.92 2.99
N LYS A 95 6.71 13.48 3.96
CA LYS A 95 7.66 14.32 4.70
C LYS A 95 8.70 14.92 3.74
N ARG A 96 9.34 14.08 2.91
CA ARG A 96 10.34 14.52 1.92
C ARG A 96 9.75 15.46 0.86
N GLN A 97 8.53 15.20 0.39
CA GLN A 97 7.85 16.05 -0.60
C GLN A 97 7.61 17.46 -0.07
N ARG A 98 7.27 17.61 1.21
CA ARG A 98 6.97 18.91 1.84
C ARG A 98 8.21 19.72 2.25
N MET A 99 9.37 19.10 2.35
CA MET A 99 10.58 19.74 2.88
C MET A 99 11.67 19.84 1.81
N PRO A 100 11.87 21.03 1.20
CA PRO A 100 12.82 21.22 0.10
C PRO A 100 14.26 20.82 0.43
N TRP A 101 14.70 20.98 1.69
CA TRP A 101 16.05 20.59 2.11
C TRP A 101 16.30 19.07 2.11
N MET A 102 15.25 18.26 2.07
CA MET A 102 15.35 16.80 1.94
C MET A 102 15.30 16.32 0.46
N TRP A 103 15.18 17.23 -0.51
CA TRP A 103 15.12 16.84 -1.92
C TRP A 103 16.46 16.34 -2.48
N PRO A 104 17.61 17.00 -2.19
CA PRO A 104 18.90 16.52 -2.66
C PRO A 104 19.20 15.12 -2.11
N ASN A 105 19.37 14.14 -3.02
CA ASN A 105 19.59 12.73 -2.65
C ASN A 105 20.78 12.55 -1.70
N PHE A 106 21.86 13.30 -1.91
CA PHE A 106 23.05 13.25 -1.05
C PHE A 106 22.70 13.61 0.40
N LEU A 107 22.04 14.74 0.61
CA LEU A 107 21.62 15.18 1.94
C LEU A 107 20.63 14.19 2.56
N PHE A 108 19.64 13.74 1.79
CA PHE A 108 18.64 12.78 2.28
C PHE A 108 19.28 11.46 2.75
N ASN A 109 20.22 10.91 1.99
CA ASN A 109 20.89 9.65 2.33
C ASN A 109 21.80 9.74 3.57
N LEU A 110 22.28 10.94 3.91
CA LEU A 110 23.04 11.19 5.15
C LEU A 110 22.13 11.30 6.37
N LEU A 111 20.88 11.74 6.20
CA LEU A 111 19.92 11.89 7.28
C LEU A 111 19.44 10.52 7.79
N PRO A 112 19.06 10.41 9.09
CA PRO A 112 18.41 9.22 9.63
C PRO A 112 17.19 8.80 8.81
N GLU A 113 16.39 9.75 8.34
CA GLU A 113 15.20 9.50 7.53
C GLU A 113 15.51 8.82 6.20
N GLY A 114 16.64 9.12 5.56
CA GLY A 114 17.05 8.43 4.33
C GLY A 114 17.44 6.99 4.58
N ARG A 115 18.09 6.71 5.72
CA ARG A 115 18.41 5.34 6.14
C ARG A 115 17.15 4.55 6.46
N GLU A 116 16.21 5.14 7.18
CA GLU A 116 14.92 4.51 7.46
C GLU A 116 14.11 4.27 6.17
N HIS A 117 14.07 5.26 5.27
CA HIS A 117 13.42 5.13 3.97
C HIS A 117 13.96 3.93 3.19
N ASN A 118 15.28 3.80 3.08
CA ASN A 118 15.92 2.67 2.39
C ASN A 118 15.63 1.32 3.07
N ARG A 119 15.56 1.28 4.40
CA ARG A 119 15.19 0.07 5.15
C ARG A 119 13.77 -0.38 4.83
N TYR A 120 12.79 0.53 4.93
CA TYR A 120 11.40 0.21 4.64
C TYR A 120 11.18 -0.10 3.16
N LEU A 121 11.88 0.59 2.27
CA LEU A 121 11.85 0.32 0.83
C LEU A 121 12.34 -1.10 0.52
N ASN A 122 13.36 -1.58 1.21
CA ASN A 122 13.86 -2.95 1.05
C ASN A 122 12.80 -3.99 1.48
N ILE A 123 12.11 -3.78 2.60
CA ILE A 123 11.03 -4.66 3.06
C ILE A 123 9.90 -4.72 2.02
N VAL A 124 9.46 -3.56 1.52
CA VAL A 124 8.41 -3.47 0.49
C VAL A 124 8.85 -4.21 -0.78
N HIS A 125 10.10 -4.02 -1.23
CA HIS A 125 10.62 -4.72 -2.40
C HIS A 125 10.74 -6.24 -2.21
N GLN A 126 11.15 -6.70 -1.03
CA GLN A 126 11.21 -8.12 -0.72
C GLN A 126 9.82 -8.75 -0.79
N PHE A 127 8.81 -8.09 -0.22
CA PHE A 127 7.43 -8.55 -0.31
C PHE A 127 6.95 -8.60 -1.77
N THR A 128 7.09 -7.51 -2.53
CA THR A 128 6.66 -7.47 -3.94
C THR A 128 7.37 -8.53 -4.78
N LYS A 129 8.67 -8.76 -4.55
CA LYS A 129 9.42 -9.79 -5.26
C LYS A 129 8.88 -11.19 -4.96
N LYS A 130 8.60 -11.49 -3.69
CA LYS A 130 7.99 -12.76 -3.29
C LYS A 130 6.65 -12.98 -4.00
N VAL A 131 5.79 -11.96 -4.04
CA VAL A 131 4.50 -12.02 -4.73
C VAL A 131 4.66 -12.32 -6.23
N ILE A 132 5.62 -11.68 -6.89
CA ILE A 132 5.93 -11.92 -8.30
C ILE A 132 6.42 -13.34 -8.51
N ASP A 133 7.35 -13.81 -7.66
CA ASP A 133 7.94 -15.15 -7.75
C ASP A 133 6.90 -16.24 -7.51
N ASP A 134 5.96 -16.05 -6.58
CA ASP A 134 4.88 -17.00 -6.30
C ASP A 134 3.90 -17.07 -7.48
N ARG A 135 3.45 -15.91 -8.00
CA ARG A 135 2.60 -15.89 -9.20
C ARG A 135 3.28 -16.49 -10.42
N ALA A 136 4.60 -16.34 -10.57
CA ALA A 136 5.33 -16.92 -11.69
C ALA A 136 5.40 -18.45 -11.64
N LYS A 137 5.22 -19.09 -10.48
CA LYS A 137 5.15 -20.55 -10.35
C LYS A 137 3.76 -21.11 -10.65
N ASP A 138 2.73 -20.29 -10.51
CA ASP A 138 1.35 -20.67 -10.79
C ASP A 138 1.04 -20.71 -12.31
N PHE A 139 1.97 -20.22 -13.14
CA PHE A 139 1.96 -20.30 -14.61
C PHE A 139 2.92 -21.37 -15.11
#